data_AF-A0A835V1M3-F1
#
_entry.id   AF-A0A835V1M3-F1
#
_cell.length_a   1.000
_cell.length_b   1.000
_cell.length_c   1.000
_cell.angle_alpha   90.00
_cell.angle_beta   90.00
_cell.angle_gamma   90.00
#
_symmetry.space_group_name_H-M   'P 1'
#
loop_
_entity.id
_entity.type
_entity.pdbx_description
1 polymer ?
#
loop_
_entity_poly.entity_id
_entity_poly.type
_entity_poly.pdbx_seq_one_letter_code
_entity_poly.pdbx_strand_id
1 'polypeptide(L)'
;MQNPAPLPLWPLKRSRFLRRKSTEKVNCLSDHPWIKEDGEAPDTPLDNAVLNRLKQFRELNKFKQVALRALFPNDFMTNHS
;
A
#
# COMPACT_ATOMS: atom_id res chain seq x y z
N MET A 1 9.80 -46.43 -17.86
CA MET A 1 9.81 -44.95 -17.89
C MET A 1 9.19 -44.47 -16.60
N GLN A 2 10.01 -43.99 -15.66
CA GLN A 2 9.54 -43.54 -14.34
C GLN A 2 8.87 -42.16 -14.52
N ASN A 3 7.59 -42.07 -14.20
CA ASN A 3 6.85 -40.80 -14.22
C ASN A 3 7.37 -39.92 -13.06
N PRO A 4 7.90 -38.69 -13.29
CA PRO A 4 8.37 -37.86 -12.19
C PRO A 4 7.19 -37.43 -11.31
N ALA A 5 7.40 -37.42 -9.99
CA ALA A 5 6.41 -36.96 -9.04
C ALA A 5 5.96 -35.53 -9.40
N PRO A 6 4.66 -35.21 -9.33
CA PRO A 6 4.16 -33.87 -9.64
C PRO A 6 4.79 -32.86 -8.68
N LEU A 7 5.29 -31.76 -9.23
CA LEU A 7 5.83 -30.64 -8.47
C LEU A 7 4.81 -30.22 -7.39
N PRO A 8 5.26 -29.86 -6.17
CA PRO A 8 4.35 -29.42 -5.13
C PRO A 8 3.62 -28.16 -5.61
N LEU A 9 2.30 -28.29 -5.82
CA LEU A 9 1.40 -27.16 -5.95
C LEU A 9 1.41 -26.45 -4.59
N TRP A 10 2.35 -25.52 -4.43
CA TRP A 10 2.44 -24.64 -3.28
C TRP A 10 1.02 -24.15 -2.92
N PRO A 11 0.56 -24.26 -1.67
CA PRO A 11 -0.50 -23.38 -1.25
C PRO A 11 0.13 -21.99 -1.17
N LEU A 12 -0.19 -21.10 -2.13
CA LEU A 12 -0.04 -19.66 -1.92
C LEU A 12 -0.90 -19.31 -0.70
N LYS A 13 -0.31 -19.36 0.49
CA LYS A 13 -0.82 -18.63 1.65
C LYS A 13 -0.64 -17.15 1.32
N ARG A 14 -1.56 -16.60 0.52
CA ARG A 14 -1.73 -15.15 0.39
C ARG A 14 -1.98 -14.64 1.80
N SER A 15 -1.05 -13.86 2.34
CA SER A 15 -1.24 -13.14 3.60
C SER A 15 -2.60 -12.45 3.57
N ARG A 16 -3.44 -12.76 4.56
CA ARG A 16 -4.80 -12.23 4.74
C ARG A 16 -4.86 -10.69 4.76
N PHE A 17 -3.69 -10.04 4.90
CA PHE A 17 -3.53 -8.61 5.09
C PHE A 17 -3.72 -7.76 3.83
N LEU A 18 -3.63 -8.32 2.62
CA LEU A 18 -3.80 -7.57 1.36
C LEU A 18 -5.07 -7.97 0.60
N ARG A 19 -6.17 -8.21 1.32
CA ARG A 19 -7.49 -8.30 0.70
C ARG A 19 -7.97 -6.87 0.43
N ARG A 20 -8.00 -6.44 -0.84
CA ARG A 20 -8.74 -5.25 -1.25
C ARG A 20 -10.21 -5.47 -0.90
N LYS A 21 -10.69 -4.88 0.19
CA LYS A 21 -12.13 -4.75 0.46
C LYS A 21 -12.62 -3.61 -0.44
N SER A 22 -13.16 -3.98 -1.61
CA SER A 22 -13.77 -3.03 -2.53
C SER A 22 -15.03 -2.48 -1.87
N THR A 23 -15.01 -1.20 -1.50
CA THR A 23 -16.19 -0.36 -1.25
C THR A 23 -17.20 -0.83 -0.20
N GLU A 24 -16.77 -1.41 0.91
CA GLU A 24 -17.64 -1.59 2.08
C GLU A 24 -17.27 -0.51 3.10
N LYS A 25 -18.25 0.31 3.52
CA LYS A 25 -18.05 1.39 4.50
C LYS A 25 -17.41 0.78 5.74
N VAL A 26 -16.16 1.13 6.02
CA VAL A 26 -15.38 0.50 7.09
C VAL A 26 -15.76 1.12 8.43
N ASN A 27 -16.96 0.80 8.92
CA ASN A 27 -17.46 1.31 10.20
C ASN A 27 -16.67 0.76 11.40
N CYS A 28 -15.94 -0.34 11.22
CA CYS A 28 -15.10 -0.96 12.25
C CYS A 28 -13.74 -0.28 12.47
N LEU A 29 -13.36 0.73 11.65
CA LEU A 29 -12.15 1.52 11.91
C LEU A 29 -12.29 2.34 13.20
N SER A 30 -13.46 2.92 13.42
CA SER A 30 -13.76 3.76 14.59
C SER A 30 -13.73 2.99 15.91
N ASP A 31 -13.78 1.65 15.86
CA ASP A 31 -13.69 0.80 17.06
C ASP A 31 -12.26 0.38 17.41
N HIS A 32 -11.27 0.65 16.54
CA HIS A 32 -9.89 0.25 16.79
C HIS A 32 -9.24 1.20 17.80
N PRO A 33 -8.54 0.70 18.84
CA PRO A 33 -7.94 1.53 19.88
C PRO A 33 -6.92 2.57 19.37
N TRP A 34 -6.32 2.36 18.19
CA TRP A 34 -5.41 3.35 17.57
C TRP A 34 -6.11 4.40 16.68
N ILE A 35 -7.42 4.27 16.43
CA ILE A 35 -8.17 5.11 15.47
C ILE A 35 -9.34 5.83 16.17
N LYS A 36 -9.74 5.40 17.38
CA LYS A 36 -10.72 6.08 18.24
C LYS A 36 -10.29 7.51 18.56
N GLU A 37 -11.25 8.43 18.66
CA GLU A 37 -10.98 9.83 19.05
C GLU A 37 -10.38 9.92 20.46
N ASP A 38 -10.77 9.03 21.39
CA ASP A 38 -10.18 8.87 22.73
C ASP A 38 -9.18 7.70 22.81
N GLY A 39 -8.71 7.21 21.66
CA GLY A 39 -7.78 6.09 21.60
C GLY A 39 -6.37 6.51 22.02
N GLU A 40 -5.78 5.82 22.99
CA GLU A 40 -4.41 6.10 23.41
C GLU A 40 -3.41 5.40 22.47
N ALA A 41 -2.77 6.20 21.63
CA ALA A 41 -1.65 5.73 20.83
C ALA A 41 -0.47 5.40 21.74
N PRO A 42 0.31 4.34 21.45
CA PRO A 42 1.52 4.08 22.21
C PRO A 42 2.49 5.26 22.09
N ASP A 43 2.99 5.78 23.22
CA ASP A 43 4.01 6.85 23.27
C ASP A 43 5.39 6.41 22.73
N THR A 44 5.50 5.18 22.24
CA THR A 44 6.74 4.67 21.68
C THR A 44 7.03 5.38 20.36
N PRO A 45 8.18 6.06 20.23
CA PRO A 45 8.52 6.74 19.00
C PRO A 45 8.67 5.73 17.86
N LEU A 46 8.32 6.16 16.65
CA LEU A 46 8.48 5.33 15.47
C LEU A 46 9.96 5.07 15.21
N ASP A 47 10.31 3.81 14.98
CA ASP A 47 11.70 3.43 14.73
C ASP A 47 12.31 4.21 13.54
N ASN A 48 13.58 4.59 13.69
CA ASN A 48 14.32 5.38 12.71
C ASN A 48 14.39 4.67 11.35
N ALA A 49 14.47 3.33 11.33
CA ALA A 49 14.43 2.59 10.08
C ALA A 49 13.09 2.75 9.34
N VAL A 50 11.99 2.84 10.07
CA VAL A 50 10.65 3.08 9.50
C VAL A 50 10.55 4.51 8.99
N LEU A 51 10.99 5.50 9.78
CA LEU A 51 11.04 6.90 9.35
C LEU A 51 11.85 7.09 8.06
N ASN A 52 13.00 6.41 7.95
CA ASN A 52 13.83 6.45 6.76
C ASN A 52 13.12 5.86 5.54
N ARG A 53 12.39 4.75 5.70
CA ARG A 53 11.59 4.15 4.60
C ARG A 53 10.46 5.09 4.16
N LEU A 54 9.80 5.79 5.09
CA LEU A 54 8.76 6.77 4.76
C LEU A 54 9.33 7.97 3.98
N LYS A 55 10.51 8.46 4.36
CA LYS A 55 11.21 9.51 3.61
C LYS A 55 11.57 9.05 2.20
N GLN A 56 12.19 7.87 2.07
CA GLN A 56 12.51 7.29 0.76
C GLN A 56 11.27 7.10 -0.11
N PHE A 57 10.19 6.58 0.46
CA PHE A 57 8.93 6.41 -0.25
C PHE A 57 8.35 7.73 -0.76
N ARG A 58 8.43 8.79 0.05
CA ARG A 58 8.01 10.15 -0.35
C ARG A 58 8.81 10.65 -1.54
N GLU A 59 10.14 10.53 -1.51
CA GLU A 59 11.00 10.96 -2.62
C GLU A 59 10.73 10.14 -3.89
N LEU A 60 10.54 8.82 -3.77
CA LEU A 60 10.17 7.97 -4.88
C LEU A 60 8.79 8.32 -5.46
N ASN A 61 7.82 8.69 -4.64
CA ASN A 61 6.51 9.11 -5.12
C ASN A 61 6.61 10.43 -5.91
N LYS A 62 7.39 11.41 -5.44
CA LYS A 62 7.65 12.64 -6.19
C LYS A 62 8.32 12.33 -7.53
N PHE A 63 9.33 11.47 -7.54
CA PHE A 63 10.01 11.06 -8.76
C PHE A 63 9.03 10.42 -9.77
N LYS A 64 8.16 9.51 -9.31
CA LYS A 64 7.10 8.91 -10.15
C LYS A 64 6.16 9.96 -10.72
N GLN A 65 5.76 10.96 -9.92
CA GLN A 65 4.89 12.05 -10.37
C GLN A 65 5.57 12.90 -11.44
N VAL A 66 6.86 13.21 -11.28
CA VAL A 66 7.63 13.95 -12.29
C VAL A 66 7.74 13.13 -13.58
N ALA A 67 8.03 11.83 -13.50
CA ALA A 67 8.08 10.95 -14.65
C ALA A 67 6.74 10.87 -15.40
N LEU A 68 5.62 10.77 -14.66
CA LEU A 68 4.29 10.77 -15.26
C LEU A 68 3.98 12.10 -15.96
N ARG A 69 4.33 13.24 -15.35
CA ARG A 69 4.16 14.57 -15.99
C ARG A 69 5.04 14.78 -17.21
N ALA A 70 6.23 14.16 -17.24
CA ALA A 70 7.12 14.21 -18.41
C ALA A 70 6.58 13.37 -19.58
N LEU A 71 5.95 12.23 -19.29
CA LEU A 71 5.32 11.37 -20.30
C LEU A 71 3.96 11.92 -20.78
N PHE A 72 3.23 12.55 -19.88
CA PHE A 72 1.93 13.16 -20.13
C PHE A 72 2.01 14.65 -19.78
N PRO A 73 2.60 15.48 -20.66
CA PRO A 73 2.62 16.92 -20.47
C PRO A 73 1.20 17.43 -20.26
N ASN A 74 1.02 18.44 -19.40
CA ASN A 74 -0.30 18.89 -18.94
C ASN A 74 -1.22 19.32 -20.11
N ASP A 75 -0.66 19.58 -21.30
CA ASP A 75 -1.39 19.86 -22.55
C ASP A 75 -2.26 18.68 -23.03
N PHE A 76 -2.00 17.45 -22.58
CA PHE A 76 -2.89 16.31 -22.85
C PHE A 76 -4.17 16.34 -22.02
N MET A 77 -4.15 16.97 -20.84
CA MET A 77 -5.26 16.98 -19.88
C MET A 77 -6.18 18.20 -20.01
N THR A 78 -5.78 19.24 -20.77
CA THR A 78 -6.52 20.50 -20.90
C THR A 78 -7.27 20.67 -22.24
N ASN A 79 -7.11 19.74 -23.19
CA ASN A 79 -7.61 19.90 -24.57
C ASN A 79 -8.87 19.08 -24.90
N HIS A 80 -9.75 18.89 -23.93
CA HIS A 80 -11.11 18.37 -24.17
C HIS A 80 -12.12 19.13 -23.29
N SER A 81 -12.52 20.32 -23.75
CA SER A 81 -13.71 21.07 -23.30
C SER A 81 -14.39 21.68 -24.50
#